data_AF-A0A9E4CVU8-F1
#
_entry.id   AF-A0A9E4CVU8-F1
#
_cell.length_a   1.000
_cell.length_b   1.000
_cell.length_c   1.000
_cell.angle_alpha   90.00
_cell.angle_beta   90.00
_cell.angle_gamma   90.00
#
_symmetry.space_group_name_H-M   'P 1'
#
loop_
_entity.id
_entity.type
_entity.pdbx_description
1 polymer ?
#
loop_
_entity_poly.entity_id
_entity_poly.type
_entity_poly.pdbx_seq_one_letter_code
_entity_poly.pdbx_strand_id
1 'polypeptide(L)' 'MAVPARFSRDEIREMSRDLSAATSDDVSITSDGVRLDSKEKVLAFLGELERERQGGAASVR' A
#
# COMPACT_ATOMS: atom_id res chain seq x y z
N MET A 1 -19.57 8.14 11.88
CA MET A 1 -18.19 7.74 11.53
C MET A 1 -17.84 8.35 10.19
N ALA A 2 -16.83 9.21 10.12
CA ALA A 2 -16.44 9.84 8.87
C ALA A 2 -15.71 8.81 7.98
N VAL A 3 -16.17 8.62 6.76
CA VAL A 3 -15.49 7.83 5.73
C VAL A 3 -14.21 8.58 5.34
N PRO A 4 -13.03 7.94 5.24
CA PRO A 4 -11.82 8.65 4.83
C PRO A 4 -12.00 9.18 3.41
N ALA A 5 -11.57 10.42 3.20
CA ALA A 5 -11.56 11.04 1.87
C ALA A 5 -10.78 10.14 0.90
N ARG A 6 -11.39 9.81 -0.24
CA ARG A 6 -10.66 9.20 -1.35
C ARG A 6 -9.81 10.29 -1.99
N PHE A 7 -8.50 10.23 -1.77
CA PHE A 7 -7.55 11.08 -2.48
C PHE A 7 -7.39 10.59 -3.92
N SER A 8 -7.39 11.52 -4.86
CA SER A 8 -6.97 11.27 -6.23
C SER A 8 -5.47 11.05 -6.31
N ARG A 9 -5.01 10.46 -7.42
CA ARG A 9 -3.59 10.17 -7.62
C ARG A 9 -2.74 11.44 -7.68
N ASP A 10 -3.30 12.52 -8.21
CA ASP A 10 -2.65 13.82 -8.30
C ASP A 10 -2.54 14.49 -6.93
N GLU A 11 -3.59 14.40 -6.09
CA GLU A 11 -3.53 14.89 -4.70
C GLU A 11 -2.48 14.15 -3.87
N ILE A 12 -2.38 12.82 -4.01
CA ILE A 12 -1.34 12.03 -3.33
C ILE A 12 0.05 12.50 -3.78
N ARG A 13 0.24 12.74 -5.07
CA ARG A 13 1.53 13.22 -5.61
C ARG A 13 1.87 14.62 -5.10
N GLU A 14 0.89 15.51 -5.01
CA GLU A 14 1.07 16.85 -4.48
C GLU A 14 1.44 16.81 -2.99
N MET A 15 0.72 16.03 -2.19
CA MET A 15 1.02 15.83 -0.76
C MET A 15 2.40 15.21 -0.52
N SER A 16 2.91 14.44 -1.49
CA SER A 16 4.21 13.79 -1.40
C SER A 16 5.38 14.68 -1.84
N ARG A 17 5.10 15.82 -2.48
CA ARG A 17 6.11 16.63 -3.17
C ARG A 17 7.18 17.19 -2.24
N ASP A 18 6.76 17.59 -1.04
CA ASP A 18 7.62 18.23 -0.05
C ASP A 18 8.09 17.25 1.04
N LEU A 19 7.76 15.96 0.91
CA LEU A 19 8.25 14.94 1.82
C LEU A 19 9.75 14.79 1.67
N SER A 20 10.44 14.67 2.79
CA SER A 20 11.86 14.33 2.83
C SER A 20 12.09 13.00 2.12
N ALA A 21 13.29 12.83 1.54
CA ALA A 21 13.68 11.57 0.95
C ALA A 21 13.58 10.45 2.00
N ALA A 22 13.11 9.27 1.56
CA ALA A 22 12.99 8.14 2.45
C ALA A 22 14.36 7.75 3.03
N THR A 23 14.37 7.41 4.31
CA THR A 23 15.51 6.99 5.10
C THR A 23 15.43 5.51 5.45
N SER A 24 16.52 4.94 5.95
CA SER A 24 16.56 3.54 6.41
C SER A 24 15.68 3.27 7.63
N ASP A 25 15.28 4.31 8.36
CA ASP A 25 14.40 4.20 9.53
C ASP A 25 12.90 4.25 9.17
N ASP A 26 12.57 4.51 7.90
CA ASP A 26 11.19 4.56 7.45
C ASP A 26 10.57 3.16 7.36
N VAL A 27 9.27 3.08 7.65
CA VAL A 27 8.50 1.83 7.61
C VAL A 27 7.31 1.99 6.68
N SER A 28 7.12 1.02 5.80
CA SER A 28 5.95 0.97 4.93
C SER A 28 4.71 0.48 5.71
N ILE A 29 3.57 1.13 5.49
CA ILE A 29 2.29 0.78 6.11
C ILE A 29 1.26 0.60 5.00
N THR A 30 0.56 -0.53 5.01
CA THR A 30 -0.52 -0.83 4.07
C THR A 30 -1.78 0.00 4.38
N SER A 31 -2.72 0.08 3.44
CA SER A 31 -3.92 0.90 3.61
C SER A 31 -4.85 0.44 4.74
N ASP A 32 -4.74 -0.81 5.17
CA ASP A 32 -5.43 -1.40 6.33
C ASP A 32 -4.64 -1.26 7.65
N GLY A 33 -3.50 -0.57 7.64
CA GLY A 33 -2.73 -0.22 8.82
C GLY A 33 -1.68 -1.25 9.25
N VAL A 34 -1.39 -2.25 8.43
CA VAL A 34 -0.36 -3.25 8.72
C VAL A 34 1.03 -2.68 8.42
N ARG A 35 1.93 -2.76 9.41
CA ARG A 35 3.33 -2.34 9.25
C ARG A 35 4.15 -3.44 8.58
N LEU A 36 4.90 -3.06 7.55
CA LEU A 36 5.85 -3.92 6.83
C LEU A 36 7.29 -3.58 7.27
N ASP A 37 7.61 -3.91 8.52
CA ASP A 37 8.88 -3.60 9.19
C ASP A 37 9.86 -4.79 9.21
N SER A 38 9.50 -5.92 8.59
CA SER A 38 10.37 -7.09 8.48
C SER A 38 10.25 -7.75 7.11
N LYS A 39 11.30 -8.47 6.71
CA LYS A 39 11.34 -9.21 5.44
C LYS A 39 10.19 -10.22 5.35
N GLU A 40 9.89 -10.91 6.44
CA GLU A 40 8.83 -11.92 6.52
C GLU A 40 7.47 -11.30 6.27
N LYS A 41 7.19 -10.11 6.86
CA LYS A 41 5.93 -9.39 6.64
C LYS A 41 5.79 -8.90 5.21
N VAL A 42 6.86 -8.38 4.61
CA VAL A 42 6.88 -7.97 3.20
C VAL A 42 6.58 -9.17 2.28
N LEU A 43 7.24 -10.31 2.51
CA LEU A 43 7.04 -11.51 1.69
C LEU A 43 5.61 -12.07 1.82
N ALA A 44 5.03 -12.06 3.03
CA ALA A 44 3.66 -12.48 3.25
C ALA A 44 2.66 -11.61 2.47
N PHE A 45 2.84 -10.28 2.52
CA PHE A 45 2.02 -9.32 1.78
C PHE A 45 2.13 -9.51 0.26
N LEU A 46 3.34 -9.68 -0.27
CA LEU A 46 3.53 -9.93 -1.70
C LEU A 46 2.85 -11.23 -2.15
N GLY A 47 2.94 -12.29 -1.35
CA GLY A 47 2.25 -13.54 -1.65
C GLY A 47 0.72 -13.42 -1.63
N GLU A 48 0.16 -12.51 -0.83
CA GLU A 48 -1.26 -12.18 -0.83
C GLU A 48 -1.67 -11.47 -2.12
N LEU A 49 -0.93 -10.44 -2.53
CA LEU A 49 -1.17 -9.74 -3.80
C LEU A 49 -1.08 -10.68 -5.02
N GLU A 50 -0.17 -11.64 -5.00
CA GLU A 50 -0.07 -12.66 -6.05
C GLU A 50 -1.32 -13.55 -6.10
N ARG A 51 -1.81 -14.00 -4.94
CA ARG A 51 -3.07 -14.78 -4.85
C ARG A 51 -4.27 -13.96 -5.32
N GLU A 52 -4.37 -12.70 -4.92
CA GLU A 52 -5.43 -11.80 -5.36
C GLU A 52 -5.39 -11.58 -6.87
N ARG A 53 -4.19 -11.37 -7.45
CA ARG A 53 -4.03 -11.23 -8.90
C ARG A 53 -4.49 -12.49 -9.64
N GLN A 54 -4.17 -13.67 -9.11
CA GLN A 54 -4.56 -14.95 -9.70
C GLN A 54 -6.07 -15.24 -9.53
N GLY A 55 -6.66 -14.88 -8.39
CA GLY A 55 -8.09 -15.04 -8.11
C GLY A 55 -8.98 -14.01 -8.82
N GLY A 56 -8.51 -12.77 -8.96
CA GLY A 56 -9.20 -11.68 -9.64
C GLY A 56 -9.28 -11.83 -11.17
N ALA A 57 -8.41 -12.65 -11.77
CA ALA A 57 -8.47 -12.97 -13.19
C ALA A 57 -9.70 -13.82 -13.59
N ALA A 58 -10.42 -14.41 -12.63
CA ALA A 58 -11.63 -15.21 -12.87
C ALA A 58 -12.92 -14.38 -12.89
N SER A 59 -12.91 -13.13 -12.38
CA SER A 59 -14.13 -12.32 -12.22
C SER A 59 -14.30 -11.20 -13.26
N VAL A 60 -13.40 -11.11 -14.25
CA VAL A 60 -13.51 -10.17 -15.38
C VAL A 60 -13.65 -10.98 -16.67
N ARG A 61 -14.78 -11.66 -16.83
CA ARG A 61 -15.28 -12.19 -18.11
C ARG A 61 -16.78 -12.00 -18.18
#